data_AF-A0A3D2S1S7-F1
#
_entry.id   AF-A0A3D2S1S7-F1
#
_cell.length_a   1.000
_cell.length_b   1.000
_cell.length_c   1.000
_cell.angle_alpha   90.00
_cell.angle_beta   90.00
_cell.angle_gamma   90.00
#
_symmetry.space_group_name_H-M   'P 1'
#
loop_
_entity.id
_entity.type
_entity.pdbx_description
1 polymer ?
#
loop_
_entity_poly.entity_id
_entity_poly.type
_entity_poly.pdbx_seq_one_letter_code
_entity_poly.pdbx_strand_id
1 'polypeptide(L)'
;MVGYDYSAHCIRPDAPEYKGSAKTNKEPESAYLQQIPRKLHRHSVNKAWRGMITRDGWKYVCTPGNDWLLFNTAEDCYEQANYVYDRSYQEPKEYCHNLLARWVKETGDSFQLPDILLPQ
;
A
#
# COMPACT_ATOMS: atom_id res chain seq x y z
N MET A 1 -11.41 -11.13 16.08
CA MET A 1 -10.37 -11.22 15.02
C MET A 1 -9.08 -10.72 15.65
N VAL A 2 -8.02 -11.53 15.67
CA VAL A 2 -6.70 -11.10 16.17
C VAL A 2 -6.02 -10.33 15.04
N GLY A 3 -5.64 -9.08 15.28
CA GLY A 3 -4.93 -8.23 14.32
C GLY A 3 -3.45 -8.13 14.65
N TYR A 4 -2.67 -7.65 13.68
CA TYR A 4 -1.28 -7.25 13.90
C TYR A 4 -1.21 -5.73 14.02
N ASP A 5 -0.39 -5.23 14.94
CA ASP A 5 -0.13 -3.80 15.10
C ASP A 5 1.11 -3.42 14.28
N TYR A 6 0.88 -2.67 13.21
CA TYR A 6 1.94 -2.18 12.31
C TYR A 6 2.39 -0.75 12.64
N SER A 7 1.88 -0.13 13.71
CA SER A 7 2.12 1.29 14.01
C SER A 7 3.61 1.63 14.21
N ALA A 8 4.40 0.69 14.72
CA ALA A 8 5.83 0.87 14.92
C ALA A 8 6.62 1.08 13.62
N HIS A 9 6.11 0.63 12.47
CA HIS A 9 6.76 0.84 11.16
C HIS A 9 6.53 2.24 10.59
N CYS A 10 5.55 2.97 11.14
CA CYS A 10 5.23 4.34 10.72
C CYS A 10 5.87 5.40 11.63
N ILE A 11 6.63 4.99 12.65
CA ILE A 11 7.27 5.89 13.61
C ILE A 11 8.77 5.83 13.37
N ARG A 12 9.40 7.00 13.22
CA ARG A 12 10.85 7.08 13.02
C ARG A 12 11.58 6.58 14.27
N PRO A 13 12.70 5.83 14.14
CA PRO A 13 13.44 5.31 15.30
C PRO A 13 13.98 6.39 16.25
N ASP A 14 14.14 7.62 15.77
CA ASP A 14 14.58 8.79 16.52
C ASP A 14 13.44 9.57 17.21
N ALA A 15 12.17 9.22 16.95
CA ALA A 15 11.01 9.88 17.55
C ALA A 15 10.79 9.43 19.01
N PRO A 16 10.40 10.34 19.93
CA PRO A 16 10.18 10.02 21.34
C PRO A 16 9.03 9.01 21.57
N GLU A 17 8.11 8.88 20.63
CA GLU A 17 7.01 7.92 20.65
C GLU A 17 7.43 6.51 20.19
N TYR A 18 8.65 6.34 19.65
CA TYR A 18 9.13 5.06 19.16
C TYR A 18 9.41 4.10 20.32
N LYS A 19 8.55 3.08 20.46
CA LYS A 19 8.68 2.03 21.49
C LYS A 19 9.45 0.79 21.01
N GLY A 20 10.08 0.88 19.84
CA GLY A 20 10.70 -0.25 19.15
C GLY A 20 9.69 -1.05 18.31
N SER A 21 10.14 -1.60 17.20
CA SER A 21 9.38 -2.63 16.48
C SER A 21 9.31 -3.90 17.32
N ALA A 22 8.17 -4.60 17.29
CA ALA A 22 8.12 -5.96 17.79
C ALA A 22 9.13 -6.78 16.98
N LYS A 23 10.18 -7.31 17.64
CA LYS A 23 11.25 -8.13 16.99
C LYS A 23 10.75 -9.49 16.49
N THR A 24 9.50 -9.60 16.09
CA THR A 24 8.90 -10.85 15.63
C THR A 24 8.42 -10.67 14.20
N ASN A 25 9.02 -11.39 13.26
CA ASN A 25 8.52 -11.56 11.89
C ASN A 25 7.20 -12.38 11.83
N LYS A 26 6.41 -12.35 12.91
CA LYS A 26 5.10 -12.99 12.99
C LYS A 26 4.06 -12.21 12.21
N GLU A 27 4.26 -10.90 12.06
CA GLU A 27 3.39 -10.08 11.21
C GLU A 27 3.51 -10.52 9.74
N PRO A 28 2.39 -10.53 8.99
CA PRO A 28 2.39 -10.74 7.56
C PRO A 28 3.34 -9.81 6.81
N GLU A 29 3.76 -10.24 5.61
CA GLU A 29 4.57 -9.43 4.70
C GLU A 29 3.87 -8.13 4.29
N SER A 30 2.54 -8.16 4.18
CA SER A 30 1.74 -7.01 3.79
C SER A 30 0.37 -6.99 4.46
N ALA A 31 -0.27 -5.83 4.43
CA ALA A 31 -1.65 -5.63 4.85
C ALA A 31 -2.49 -5.07 3.69
N TYR A 32 -3.69 -5.62 3.51
CA TYR A 32 -4.65 -5.16 2.51
C TYR A 32 -5.38 -3.90 2.97
N LEU A 33 -5.40 -2.88 2.11
CA LEU A 33 -6.06 -1.60 2.34
C LEU A 33 -7.21 -1.45 1.35
N GLN A 34 -8.36 -0.97 1.83
CA GLN A 34 -9.52 -0.79 0.96
C GLN A 34 -10.40 0.38 1.36
N GLN A 35 -10.93 1.03 0.34
CA GLN A 35 -12.16 1.80 0.44
C GLN A 35 -13.20 1.18 -0.48
N ILE A 36 -14.22 0.57 0.12
CA ILE A 36 -15.26 -0.15 -0.61
C ILE A 36 -16.35 0.82 -1.10
N PRO A 37 -17.12 1.52 -0.23
CA PRO A 37 -18.13 2.46 -0.69
C PRO A 37 -17.51 3.80 -1.11
N ARG A 38 -18.19 4.47 -2.03
CA ARG A 38 -17.99 5.90 -2.28
C ARG A 38 -18.39 6.67 -1.02
N LYS A 39 -17.46 7.43 -0.45
CA LYS A 39 -17.67 8.16 0.81
C LYS A 39 -18.56 9.39 0.66
N LEU A 40 -18.73 9.94 -0.55
CA LEU A 40 -19.51 11.15 -0.86
C LEU A 40 -19.15 12.40 -0.03
N HIS A 41 -18.09 12.36 0.77
CA HIS A 41 -17.62 13.47 1.57
C HIS A 41 -16.80 14.44 0.70
N ARG A 42 -17.08 15.75 0.82
CA ARG A 42 -16.58 16.82 -0.06
C ARG A 42 -15.06 16.85 -0.23
N HIS A 43 -14.32 16.47 0.81
CA HIS A 43 -12.85 16.50 0.84
C HIS A 43 -12.23 15.09 0.87
N SER A 44 -12.93 14.11 0.32
CA SER A 44 -12.47 12.72 0.30
C SER A 44 -12.43 12.15 -1.10
N VAL A 45 -11.58 11.14 -1.31
CA VAL A 45 -11.58 10.39 -2.56
C VAL A 45 -12.90 9.66 -2.70
N ASN A 46 -13.70 10.08 -3.68
CA ASN A 46 -15.05 9.56 -3.90
C ASN A 46 -15.09 8.39 -4.90
N LYS A 47 -14.08 7.52 -4.84
CA LYS A 47 -13.93 6.34 -5.71
C LYS A 47 -13.54 5.13 -4.86
N ALA A 48 -13.97 3.94 -5.25
CA ALA A 48 -13.43 2.73 -4.67
C ALA A 48 -11.94 2.63 -5.03
N TRP A 49 -11.14 2.14 -4.10
CA TRP A 49 -9.72 1.89 -4.32
C TRP A 49 -9.28 0.67 -3.51
N ARG A 50 -8.20 0.05 -3.97
CA ARG A 50 -7.49 -1.00 -3.27
C ARG A 50 -6.03 -0.64 -3.19
N GLY A 51 -5.43 -1.02 -2.08
CA GLY A 51 -4.03 -0.86 -1.90
C GLY A 51 -3.49 -1.90 -0.95
N MET A 52 -2.20 -1.83 -0.76
CA MET A 52 -1.50 -2.64 0.20
C MET A 52 -0.32 -1.83 0.74
N ILE A 53 0.10 -2.21 1.94
CA ILE A 53 1.34 -1.74 2.54
C ILE A 53 2.17 -2.95 2.94
N THR A 54 3.46 -2.93 2.69
CA THR A 54 4.40 -3.99 3.07
C THR A 54 5.14 -3.62 4.35
N ARG A 55 5.64 -4.64 5.04
CA ARG A 55 6.49 -4.48 6.23
C ARG A 55 7.82 -3.77 5.90
N ASP A 56 8.35 -3.94 4.70
CA ASP A 56 9.59 -3.28 4.26
C ASP A 56 9.37 -1.84 3.74
N GLY A 57 8.14 -1.32 3.84
CA GLY A 57 7.87 0.10 3.68
C GLY A 57 7.42 0.52 2.29
N TRP A 58 6.84 -0.37 1.49
CA TRP A 58 6.18 0.02 0.25
C TRP A 58 4.67 0.14 0.45
N LYS A 59 4.09 1.18 -0.14
CA LYS A 59 2.64 1.34 -0.23
C LYS A 59 2.23 1.56 -1.67
N TYR A 60 1.31 0.75 -2.14
CA TYR A 60 0.73 0.87 -3.48
C TYR A 60 -0.79 0.96 -3.40
N VAL A 61 -1.38 1.86 -4.18
CA VAL A 61 -2.83 2.05 -4.26
C VAL A 61 -3.25 2.26 -5.72
N CYS A 62 -4.35 1.63 -6.11
CA CYS A 62 -4.97 1.80 -7.41
C CYS A 62 -6.47 2.04 -7.31
N THR A 63 -7.02 2.69 -8.34
CA THR A 63 -8.46 2.73 -8.59
C THR A 63 -8.81 1.73 -9.69
N PRO A 64 -10.09 1.40 -9.95
CA PRO A 64 -10.44 0.42 -10.98
C PRO A 64 -9.74 0.71 -12.32
N GLY A 65 -8.89 -0.24 -12.74
CA GLY A 65 -8.11 -0.19 -13.98
C GLY A 65 -7.04 0.91 -14.07
N ASN A 66 -6.72 1.63 -13.00
CA ASN A 66 -5.75 2.72 -13.04
C ASN A 66 -4.84 2.76 -11.80
N ASP A 67 -3.54 2.84 -12.04
CA ASP A 67 -2.53 3.23 -11.05
C ASP A 67 -2.91 4.55 -10.36
N TRP A 68 -2.54 4.72 -9.09
CA TRP A 68 -2.80 5.97 -8.37
C TRP A 68 -1.66 6.42 -7.45
N LEU A 69 -1.18 5.56 -6.54
CA LEU A 69 -0.16 5.93 -5.55
C LEU A 69 0.88 4.82 -5.41
N LEU A 70 2.15 5.21 -5.33
CA LEU A 70 3.27 4.36 -4.92
C LEU A 70 4.21 5.18 -4.03
N PHE A 71 4.44 4.72 -2.80
CA PHE A 71 5.30 5.39 -1.83
C PHE A 71 6.27 4.40 -1.19
N ASN A 72 7.47 4.89 -0.86
CA ASN A 72 8.39 4.23 0.06
C ASN A 72 8.26 4.89 1.43
N THR A 73 7.44 4.33 2.32
CA THR A 73 7.20 4.83 3.68
C THR A 73 8.40 4.64 4.62
N ALA A 74 9.37 3.79 4.28
CA ALA A 74 10.60 3.66 5.06
C ALA A 74 11.53 4.87 4.88
N GLU A 75 11.55 5.46 3.69
CA GLU A 75 12.35 6.66 3.36
C GLU A 75 11.53 7.96 3.43
N ASP A 76 10.24 7.90 3.11
CA ASP A 76 9.31 9.02 3.06
C ASP A 76 8.07 8.74 3.90
N CYS A 77 8.25 8.86 5.22
CA CYS A 77 7.20 8.59 6.22
C CYS A 77 5.93 9.46 6.09
N TYR A 78 5.99 10.55 5.30
CA TYR A 78 4.86 11.44 5.07
C TYR A 78 4.23 11.28 3.68
N GLU A 79 4.67 10.31 2.88
CA GLU A 79 4.06 9.98 1.58
C GLU A 79 4.00 11.20 0.63
N GLN A 80 5.07 11.99 0.60
CA GLN A 80 5.18 13.20 -0.20
C GLN A 80 5.61 12.93 -1.64
N ALA A 81 6.39 11.88 -1.89
CA ALA A 81 6.95 11.54 -3.19
C ALA A 81 6.21 10.35 -3.82
N ASN A 82 5.23 10.63 -4.68
CA ASN A 82 4.49 9.60 -5.40
C ASN A 82 5.28 9.09 -6.62
N TYR A 83 5.75 7.85 -6.57
CA TYR A 83 6.58 7.22 -7.59
C TYR A 83 5.81 6.42 -8.65
N VAL A 84 4.47 6.43 -8.62
CA VAL A 84 3.66 5.45 -9.38
C VAL A 84 3.89 5.49 -10.91
N TYR A 85 4.26 6.65 -11.44
CA TYR A 85 4.56 6.86 -12.86
C TYR A 85 6.06 7.06 -13.14
N ASP A 86 6.92 6.96 -12.13
CA ASP A 86 8.36 7.00 -12.31
C ASP A 86 8.85 5.62 -12.75
N ARG A 87 9.44 5.56 -13.96
CA ARG A 87 9.96 4.31 -14.53
C ARG A 87 11.10 3.70 -13.73
N SER A 88 11.83 4.52 -12.97
CA SER A 88 12.90 4.07 -12.08
C SER A 88 12.37 3.16 -10.96
N TYR A 89 11.07 3.24 -10.67
CA TYR A 89 10.39 2.49 -9.61
C TYR A 89 9.43 1.42 -10.17
N GLN A 90 9.64 0.98 -11.42
CA GLN A 90 8.83 -0.07 -12.03
C GLN A 90 8.92 -1.40 -11.27
N GLU A 91 10.10 -1.83 -10.85
CA GLU A 91 10.30 -3.07 -10.10
C GLU A 91 9.56 -3.05 -8.74
N PRO A 92 9.69 -2.00 -7.90
CA PRO A 92 8.84 -1.85 -6.71
C PRO A 92 7.34 -1.86 -7.00
N LYS A 93 6.91 -1.22 -8.11
CA LYS A 93 5.50 -1.21 -8.51
C LYS A 93 5.00 -2.61 -8.84
N GLU A 94 5.77 -3.39 -9.62
CA GLU A 94 5.43 -4.78 -9.97
C GLU A 94 5.36 -5.68 -8.74
N TYR A 95 6.32 -5.54 -7.83
CA TYR A 95 6.30 -6.25 -6.55
C TYR A 95 5.00 -5.98 -5.77
N CYS A 96 4.66 -4.70 -5.58
CA CYS A 96 3.46 -4.32 -4.83
C CYS A 96 2.16 -4.71 -5.54
N HIS A 97 2.11 -4.56 -6.86
CA HIS A 97 0.95 -4.93 -7.66
C HIS A 97 0.68 -6.44 -7.60
N ASN A 98 1.73 -7.27 -7.68
CA ASN A 98 1.60 -8.72 -7.54
C ASN A 98 1.07 -9.13 -6.16
N LEU A 99 1.54 -8.48 -5.09
CA LEU A 99 1.01 -8.68 -3.74
C LEU A 99 -0.45 -8.25 -3.64
N LEU A 100 -0.83 -7.13 -4.27
CA LEU A 100 -2.23 -6.69 -4.31
C LEU A 100 -3.13 -7.67 -5.08
N ALA A 101 -2.65 -8.21 -6.20
CA ALA A 101 -3.35 -9.22 -6.98
C ALA A 101 -3.61 -10.50 -6.16
N ARG A 102 -2.63 -10.90 -5.35
CA ARG A 102 -2.80 -11.99 -4.40
C ARG A 102 -3.89 -11.68 -3.37
N TRP A 103 -3.89 -10.50 -2.77
CA TRP A 103 -4.94 -10.09 -1.81
C TRP A 103 -6.34 -10.08 -2.43
N VAL A 104 -6.49 -9.50 -3.62
CA VAL A 104 -7.76 -9.47 -4.37
C VAL A 104 -8.27 -10.90 -4.57
N LYS A 105 -7.40 -11.82 -5.01
CA LYS A 105 -7.73 -13.24 -5.20
C LYS A 105 -8.11 -13.94 -3.88
N GLU A 106 -7.29 -13.82 -2.84
CA GLU A 106 -7.48 -14.53 -1.56
C GLU A 106 -8.73 -14.05 -0.81
N THR A 107 -9.12 -12.78 -0.99
CA THR A 107 -10.33 -12.21 -0.38
C THR A 107 -11.59 -12.43 -1.23
N GLY A 108 -11.47 -12.99 -2.44
CA GLY A 108 -12.58 -13.14 -3.37
C GLY A 108 -13.13 -11.81 -3.89
N ASP A 109 -12.31 -10.76 -3.89
CA ASP A 109 -12.69 -9.43 -4.38
C ASP A 109 -12.68 -9.42 -5.91
N SER A 110 -13.69 -8.80 -6.52
CA SER A 110 -13.82 -8.66 -7.98
C SER A 110 -13.21 -7.36 -8.52
N PHE A 111 -12.38 -6.70 -7.71
CA PHE A 111 -11.76 -5.44 -8.05
C PHE A 111 -10.86 -5.53 -9.28
N GLN A 112 -11.06 -4.62 -10.24
CA GLN A 112 -10.27 -4.55 -11.47
C GLN A 112 -8.93 -3.85 -11.21
N LEU A 113 -7.82 -4.61 -11.25
CA LEU A 113 -6.47 -4.08 -11.16
C LEU A 113 -6.01 -3.40 -12.47
N PRO A 114 -5.07 -2.44 -12.41
CA PRO A 114 -4.49 -1.80 -13.59
C PRO A 114 -3.57 -2.74 -14.37
N ASP A 115 -3.42 -2.48 -15.66
CA ASP A 115 -2.29 -2.96 -16.44
C ASP A 115 -1.09 -2.04 -16.19
N ILE A 116 0.01 -2.61 -15.71
CA ILE A 116 1.20 -1.88 -15.29
C ILE A 116 2.41 -2.13 -16.20
N LEU A 117 2.23 -2.90 -17.27
CA LEU A 117 3.31 -3.26 -18.18
C LEU A 117 3.80 -2.03 -18.94
N LEU A 118 5.12 -1.94 -19.09
CA LEU A 118 5.73 -0.93 -19.95
C LEU A 118 5.66 -1.39 -21.41
N PRO A 119 5.53 -0.46 -22.38
CA PRO A 119 5.68 -0.78 -23.79
C PRO A 119 7.04 -1.44 -24.06
N GLN A 120 7.05 -2.48 -24.90
CA GLN A 120 8.27 -3.14 -25.38
C GLN A 120 9.03 -2.25 -26.38
#